data_AF-A0A3D2XYF7-F1
#
_entry.id   AF-A0A3D2XYF7-F1
#
_cell.length_a   1.000
_cell.length_b   1.000
_cell.length_c   1.000
_cell.angle_alpha   90.00
_cell.angle_beta   90.00
_cell.angle_gamma   90.00
#
_symmetry.space_group_name_H-M   'P 1'
#
loop_
_entity.id
_entity.type
_entity.pdbx_description
1 polymer ?
#
loop_
_entity_poly.entity_id
_entity_poly.type
_entity_poly.pdbx_seq_one_letter_code
_entity_poly.pdbx_strand_id
1 'polypeptide(L)'
;DTPYISAGKTGTAQLFSVAQGEEYEEEKVDERLRDNAMYIGYAPYDKPEITVAVVLENAGGGSKNAAPMARLMMDAYFKLYQPELFAAGQQTNGEFSQ
;
A
#
# COMPACT_ATOMS: atom_id res chain seq x y z
N ASP A 1 -4.93 0.64 13.77
CA ASP A 1 -4.62 -0.79 13.59
C ASP A 1 -5.55 -1.38 12.54
N THR A 2 -5.18 -2.47 11.86
CA THR A 2 -6.12 -3.21 10.97
C THR A 2 -6.42 -4.59 11.49
N PRO A 3 -7.67 -5.08 11.32
CA PRO A 3 -8.08 -6.38 11.81
C PRO A 3 -7.64 -7.56 10.91
N TYR A 4 -6.86 -7.30 9.86
CA TYR A 4 -6.35 -8.31 8.95
C TYR A 4 -4.85 -8.11 8.70
N ILE A 5 -4.17 -9.22 8.41
CA ILE A 5 -2.78 -9.24 7.97
C ILE A 5 -2.79 -9.31 6.44
N SER A 6 -2.05 -8.42 5.77
CA SER A 6 -1.85 -8.49 4.32
C SER A 6 -0.42 -8.93 3.99
N ALA A 7 -0.25 -9.53 2.82
CA ALA A 7 1.05 -9.79 2.24
C ALA A 7 1.10 -9.23 0.82
N GLY A 8 2.25 -8.68 0.44
CA GLY A 8 2.43 -8.11 -0.88
C GLY A 8 3.85 -7.69 -1.14
N LYS A 9 4.08 -7.28 -2.38
CA LYS A 9 5.38 -6.84 -2.87
C LYS A 9 5.23 -5.51 -3.59
N THR A 10 6.15 -4.60 -3.30
CA THR A 10 6.29 -3.34 -4.00
C THR A 10 7.26 -3.47 -5.16
N GLY A 11 7.00 -2.70 -6.21
CA GLY A 11 7.89 -2.51 -7.35
C GLY A 11 8.01 -1.03 -7.67
N THR A 12 9.14 -0.67 -8.27
CA THR A 12 9.38 0.65 -8.83
C THR A 12 9.92 0.43 -10.23
N ALA A 13 9.26 0.98 -11.25
CA ALA A 13 9.73 0.88 -12.63
C ALA A 13 10.36 2.21 -13.04
N GLN A 14 11.69 2.20 -13.21
CA GLN A 14 12.46 3.37 -13.62
C GLN A 14 12.24 3.68 -15.11
N LEU A 15 11.76 4.89 -15.41
CA LEU A 15 11.52 5.35 -16.79
C LEU A 15 12.75 5.99 -17.44
N PHE A 16 13.74 6.42 -16.66
CA PHE A 16 14.99 7.00 -17.18
C PHE A 16 16.23 6.44 -16.48
N SER A 17 17.26 6.14 -17.27
CA SER A 17 18.60 5.81 -16.76
C SER A 17 19.39 7.11 -16.61
N VAL A 18 19.80 7.42 -15.40
CA VAL A 18 20.81 8.46 -15.15
C VAL A 18 22.12 8.00 -15.82
N ALA A 19 22.83 8.89 -16.50
CA ALA A 19 24.11 8.57 -17.14
C ALA A 19 25.08 7.96 -16.11
N GLN A 20 25.96 7.04 -16.54
CA GLN A 20 26.93 6.41 -15.64
C GLN A 20 27.74 7.46 -14.87
N GLY A 21 27.50 7.58 -13.56
CA GLY A 21 28.27 8.45 -12.66
C GLY A 21 27.47 9.50 -11.91
N GLU A 22 26.16 9.67 -12.14
CA GLU A 22 25.34 10.60 -11.35
C GLU A 22 24.35 9.88 -10.43
N GLU A 23 24.15 10.43 -9.22
CA GLU A 23 23.16 9.93 -8.26
C GLU A 23 21.74 10.30 -8.71
N TYR A 24 20.82 9.35 -8.57
CA TYR A 24 19.41 9.58 -8.82
C TYR A 24 18.81 10.46 -7.71
N GLU A 25 18.49 11.70 -8.05
CA GLU A 25 17.76 12.62 -7.17
C GLU A 25 16.32 12.78 -7.65
N GLU A 26 15.39 12.05 -7.02
CA GLU A 26 13.94 12.04 -7.33
C GLU A 26 13.32 13.44 -7.41
N GLU A 27 13.85 14.41 -6.64
CA GLU A 27 13.41 15.81 -6.62
C GLU A 27 13.89 16.65 -7.82
N LYS A 28 15.00 16.24 -8.47
CA LYS A 28 15.56 16.90 -9.66
C LYS A 28 15.01 16.35 -10.97
N VAL A 29 14.26 15.24 -10.92
CA VAL A 29 13.64 14.61 -12.08
C VAL A 29 12.29 15.28 -12.36
N ASP A 30 12.06 15.70 -13.62
CA ASP A 30 10.75 16.19 -14.08
C ASP A 30 9.67 15.18 -13.69
N GLU A 31 8.52 15.64 -13.20
CA GLU A 31 7.46 14.76 -12.73
C GLU A 31 7.09 13.70 -13.76
N ARG A 32 7.12 14.04 -15.05
CA ARG A 32 6.82 13.12 -16.16
C ARG A 32 7.85 11.99 -16.36
N LEU A 33 9.00 12.09 -15.70
CA LEU A 33 10.12 11.17 -15.80
C LEU A 33 10.37 10.40 -14.50
N ARG A 34 9.55 10.65 -13.46
CA ARG A 34 9.62 9.90 -12.20
C ARG A 34 9.26 8.44 -12.43
N ASP A 35 9.76 7.58 -11.55
CA ASP A 35 9.49 6.16 -11.63
C ASP A 35 8.00 5.85 -11.47
N ASN A 36 7.53 4.72 -12.00
CA ASN A 36 6.18 4.24 -11.69
C ASN A 36 6.18 3.52 -10.34
N ALA A 37 5.18 3.83 -9.51
CA ALA A 37 4.97 3.15 -8.24
C ALA A 37 4.03 1.95 -8.45
N MET A 38 4.49 0.75 -8.08
CA MET A 38 3.72 -0.47 -8.25
C MET A 38 3.56 -1.24 -6.94
N TYR A 39 2.42 -1.91 -6.79
CA TYR A 39 2.16 -2.83 -5.70
C TYR A 39 1.28 -4.00 -6.18
N ILE A 40 1.58 -5.20 -5.70
CA ILE A 40 0.67 -6.34 -5.78
C ILE A 40 0.62 -7.04 -4.43
N GLY A 41 -0.58 -7.37 -3.96
CA GLY A 41 -0.75 -8.04 -2.68
C GLY A 41 -2.14 -8.61 -2.49
N TYR A 42 -2.29 -9.39 -1.43
CA TYR A 42 -3.54 -10.04 -1.06
C TYR A 42 -3.78 -9.96 0.45
N ALA A 43 -5.04 -10.17 0.83
CA ALA A 43 -5.47 -10.24 2.22
C ALA A 43 -6.74 -11.08 2.38
N PRO A 44 -6.98 -11.67 3.58
CA PRO A 44 -6.01 -11.88 4.66
C PRO A 44 -4.86 -12.84 4.26
N TYR A 45 -3.74 -12.81 5.00
CA TYR A 45 -2.56 -13.65 4.71
C TYR A 45 -2.87 -15.15 4.77
N ASP A 46 -3.52 -15.61 5.83
CA ASP A 46 -3.76 -17.04 6.06
C ASP A 46 -4.89 -17.62 5.20
N LYS A 47 -5.86 -16.78 4.81
CA LYS A 47 -7.02 -17.18 4.00
C LYS A 47 -7.37 -16.06 3.00
N PRO A 48 -6.69 -15.96 1.86
CA PRO A 48 -6.85 -14.84 0.94
C PRO A 48 -8.27 -14.71 0.36
N GLU A 49 -8.82 -13.50 0.39
CA GLU A 49 -10.16 -13.18 -0.13
C GLU A 49 -10.14 -12.11 -1.23
N ILE A 50 -9.19 -11.19 -1.18
CA ILE A 50 -8.98 -10.15 -2.19
C ILE A 50 -7.51 -10.08 -2.61
N THR A 51 -7.28 -9.85 -3.92
CA THR A 51 -5.99 -9.46 -4.47
C THR A 51 -6.11 -8.07 -5.07
N VAL A 52 -5.12 -7.21 -4.81
CA VAL A 52 -5.06 -5.84 -5.32
C VAL A 52 -3.75 -5.64 -6.06
N ALA A 53 -3.84 -5.15 -7.30
CA ALA A 53 -2.71 -4.66 -8.07
C ALA A 53 -2.90 -3.16 -8.33
N VAL A 54 -1.87 -2.36 -7.99
CA VAL A 54 -1.86 -0.91 -8.17
C VAL A 54 -0.67 -0.55 -9.04
N VAL A 55 -0.92 0.28 -10.05
CA VAL A 55 0.09 0.94 -10.86
C VAL A 55 -0.22 2.43 -10.84
N LEU A 56 0.71 3.23 -10.34
CA LEU A 56 0.65 4.69 -10.36
C LEU A 56 1.77 5.18 -11.27
N GLU A 57 1.40 5.81 -12.38
CA GLU A 57 2.36 6.36 -13.34
C GLU A 57 3.05 7.58 -12.75
N ASN A 58 4.36 7.70 -12.96
CA ASN A 58 5.16 8.88 -12.59
C ASN A 58 5.09 9.25 -11.10
N ALA A 59 4.80 8.27 -10.26
CA ALA A 59 4.50 8.45 -8.84
C ALA A 59 5.67 8.05 -7.91
N GLY A 60 6.86 7.81 -8.44
CA GLY A 60 8.04 7.44 -7.67
C GLY A 60 7.97 6.03 -7.06
N GLY A 61 8.41 5.89 -5.81
CA GLY A 61 8.57 4.58 -5.18
C GLY A 61 7.27 3.83 -4.82
N GLY A 62 7.21 2.54 -5.17
CA GLY A 62 6.08 1.64 -4.86
C GLY A 62 5.68 1.58 -3.39
N SER A 63 6.67 1.55 -2.49
CA SER A 63 6.42 1.49 -1.04
C SER A 63 5.85 2.78 -0.46
N LYS A 64 6.17 3.94 -1.04
CA LYS A 64 5.70 5.25 -0.57
C LYS A 64 4.30 5.57 -1.09
N ASN A 65 3.97 5.14 -2.31
CA ASN A 65 2.75 5.58 -3.00
C ASN A 65 1.76 4.44 -3.29
N ALA A 66 2.20 3.36 -3.93
CA ALA A 66 1.30 2.28 -4.34
C ALA A 66 0.83 1.39 -3.19
N ALA A 67 1.72 1.08 -2.23
CA ALA A 67 1.36 0.25 -1.07
C ALA A 67 0.31 0.89 -0.14
N PRO A 68 0.41 2.19 0.22
CA PRO A 68 -0.66 2.86 0.99
C PRO A 68 -2.00 2.89 0.24
N MET A 69 -1.98 3.06 -1.09
CA MET A 69 -3.21 3.01 -1.88
C MET A 69 -3.87 1.63 -1.82
N ALA A 70 -3.08 0.57 -2.01
CA ALA A 70 -3.59 -0.80 -1.91
C ALA A 70 -4.17 -1.10 -0.53
N ARG A 71 -3.56 -0.55 0.54
CA ARG A 71 -4.07 -0.65 1.90
C ARG A 71 -5.46 0.00 2.05
N LEU A 72 -5.66 1.19 1.50
CA LEU A 72 -6.97 1.86 1.52
C LEU A 72 -8.04 1.04 0.79
N MET A 73 -7.68 0.42 -0.34
CA MET A 73 -8.59 -0.44 -1.10
C MET A 73 -8.97 -1.71 -0.33
N MET A 74 -8.00 -2.38 0.31
CA MET A 74 -8.27 -3.54 1.16
C MET A 74 -9.12 -3.16 2.39
N ASP A 75 -8.84 -2.03 3.03
CA ASP A 75 -9.65 -1.51 4.13
C ASP A 75 -11.10 -1.26 3.70
N ALA A 76 -11.30 -0.65 2.53
CA ALA A 76 -12.62 -0.41 1.97
C ALA A 76 -13.36 -1.73 1.69
N TYR A 77 -12.67 -2.72 1.11
CA TYR A 77 -13.25 -4.04 0.84
C TYR A 77 -13.76 -4.72 2.11
N PHE A 78 -12.92 -4.87 3.13
CA PHE A 78 -13.34 -5.54 4.37
C PHE A 78 -14.37 -4.74 5.16
N LYS A 79 -14.36 -3.41 5.11
CA LYS A 79 -15.44 -2.61 5.73
C LYS A 79 -16.79 -2.84 5.08
N LEU A 80 -16.83 -3.09 3.76
CA LEU A 80 -18.06 -3.31 3.02
C LEU A 80 -18.62 -4.74 3.19
N TYR A 81 -17.75 -5.74 3.29
CA TYR A 81 -18.15 -7.15 3.26
C TYR A 81 -18.00 -7.89 4.60
N GLN A 82 -17.19 -7.36 5.52
CA GLN A 82 -16.90 -7.95 6.83
C GLN A 82 -16.77 -6.84 7.92
N PRO A 83 -17.79 -5.99 8.10
CA PRO A 83 -17.73 -4.83 9.00
C PRO A 83 -17.41 -5.19 10.46
N GLU A 84 -17.75 -6.41 10.90
CA GLU A 84 -17.46 -6.94 12.23
C GLU A 84 -15.97 -6.98 12.56
N LEU A 85 -15.10 -7.16 11.57
CA LEU A 85 -13.65 -7.12 11.74
C LEU A 85 -13.20 -5.77 12.33
N PHE A 86 -13.84 -4.67 11.92
CA PHE A 86 -13.50 -3.32 12.40
C PHE A 86 -14.25 -2.94 13.68
N ALA A 87 -15.43 -3.51 13.93
CA ALA A 87 -16.20 -3.26 15.14
C ALA A 87 -15.57 -3.89 16.39
N ALA A 88 -14.98 -5.09 16.26
CA ALA A 88 -14.35 -5.81 17.37
C ALA A 88 -13.13 -5.08 17.98
N GLY A 89 -12.41 -4.30 17.18
CA GLY A 89 -11.22 -3.56 17.62
C GLY A 89 -11.50 -2.30 18.45
N GLN A 90 -12.77 -1.90 18.65
CA GLN A 90 -13.11 -0.68 19.39
C GLN A 90 -13.65 -0.93 20.82
N GLN A 91 -13.92 -2.18 21.21
CA GLN A 91 -14.57 -2.49 22.50
C GLN A 91 -13.60 -2.71 23.68
N THR A 92 -12.29 -2.80 23.47
CA THR A 92 -11.33 -3.17 24.54
C THR A 92 -10.76 -2.00 25.36
N ASN A 93 -11.10 -0.75 25.05
CA ASN A 93 -10.48 0.42 25.71
C ASN A 93 -11.38 1.13 26.74
N GLY A 94 -12.50 0.51 27.15
CA GLY A 94 -13.55 1.17 27.93
C GLY A 94 -13.69 0.77 29.40
N GLU A 95 -13.10 -0.33 29.86
CA GLU A 95 -13.32 -0.81 31.23
C GLU A 95 -12.02 -1.38 31.80
N PHE A 96 -11.41 -0.65 32.75
CA PHE A 96 -10.89 -1.14 34.04
C PHE A 96 -10.19 0.02 34.76
N SER A 97 -10.94 0.76 35.55
CA SER A 97 -10.44 1.47 36.72
C SER A 97 -11.53 1.41 37.79
N GLN A 98 -11.47 0.38 38.62
CA GLN A 98 -11.91 0.45 40.01
C GLN A 98 -10.67 0.48 40.89
#